data_AF-A0AAV4S7J2-F1
#
_entry.id   AF-A0AAV4S7J2-F1
#
_cell.length_a   1.000
_cell.length_b   1.000
_cell.length_c   1.000
_cell.angle_alpha   90.00
_cell.angle_beta   90.00
_cell.angle_gamma   90.00
#
_symmetry.space_group_name_H-M   'P 1'
#
loop_
_entity.id
_entity.type
_entity.pdbx_description
1 polymer ?
#
loop_
_entity_poly.entity_id
_entity_poly.type
_entity_poly.pdbx_seq_one_letter_code
_entity_poly.pdbx_strand_id
1 'polypeptide(L)'
;MAQLYNIYTKRLGIHPTDFSDEPELSSGSTDMGNVSHAVPSIQPMYNINTESLFHTTEFQVASGDPKAQDPTLNVAKAMAMIALKLMRCPETLAKAKKEFEDAIAKGF
;
A
#
# COMPACT_ATOMS: atom_id res chain seq x y z
N MET A 1 -2.18 -5.21 -8.68
CA MET A 1 -2.61 -5.25 -7.24
C MET A 1 -2.92 -3.88 -6.63
N ALA A 2 -2.17 -2.82 -6.92
CA ALA A 2 -2.43 -1.46 -6.40
C ALA A 2 -3.88 -0.96 -6.65
N GLN A 3 -4.47 -1.30 -7.80
CA GLN A 3 -5.88 -0.99 -8.08
C GLN A 3 -6.85 -1.64 -7.08
N LEU A 4 -6.58 -2.89 -6.64
CA LEU A 4 -7.39 -3.56 -5.62
C LEU A 4 -7.26 -2.87 -4.27
N TYR A 5 -6.06 -2.40 -3.92
CA TYR A 5 -5.84 -1.60 -2.72
C TYR A 5 -6.74 -0.38 -2.71
N ASN A 6 -6.71 0.44 -3.77
CA ASN A 6 -7.56 1.64 -3.89
C ASN A 6 -9.06 1.33 -3.80
N ILE A 7 -9.52 0.23 -4.40
CA ILE A 7 -10.92 -0.19 -4.32
C ILE A 7 -11.30 -0.54 -2.89
N TYR A 8 -10.47 -1.33 -2.21
CA TYR A 8 -10.79 -1.83 -0.87
C TYR A 8 -10.65 -0.77 0.22
N THR A 9 -9.63 0.11 0.14
CA THR A 9 -9.49 1.24 1.06
C THR A 9 -10.66 2.22 0.92
N LYS A 10 -11.06 2.55 -0.32
CA LYS A 10 -12.23 3.41 -0.57
C LYS A 10 -13.53 2.82 -0.01
N ARG A 11 -13.72 1.50 -0.09
CA ARG A 11 -14.88 0.82 0.51
C ARG A 11 -14.87 0.84 2.04
N LEU A 12 -13.70 1.02 2.65
CA LEU A 12 -13.51 1.11 4.10
C LEU A 12 -13.42 2.57 4.59
N GLY A 13 -13.72 3.55 3.73
CA GLY A 13 -13.74 4.96 4.09
C GLY A 13 -12.37 5.65 4.10
N ILE A 14 -11.34 5.03 3.52
CA ILE A 14 -10.04 5.67 3.27
C ILE A 14 -10.05 6.17 1.81
N HIS A 15 -9.97 7.47 1.61
CA HIS A 15 -10.06 8.08 0.31
C HIS A 15 -8.67 8.43 -0.24
N PRO A 16 -8.40 8.26 -1.54
CA PRO A 16 -7.14 8.68 -2.14
C PRO A 16 -6.82 10.17 -1.96
N THR A 17 -7.83 11.01 -1.75
CA THR A 17 -7.72 12.45 -1.40
C THR A 17 -7.26 12.70 0.04
N ASP A 18 -7.12 11.65 0.85
CA ASP A 18 -6.45 11.70 2.17
C ASP A 18 -4.91 11.73 2.02
N PHE A 19 -4.42 11.65 0.77
CA PHE A 19 -3.04 11.72 0.33
C PHE A 19 -2.86 12.92 -0.60
N SER A 20 -1.68 13.53 -0.59
CA SER A 20 -1.36 14.63 -1.49
C SER A 20 -1.60 14.24 -2.96
N ASP A 21 -2.22 15.14 -3.73
CA ASP A 21 -2.44 15.01 -5.17
C ASP A 21 -1.14 15.08 -6.00
N GLU A 22 -0.02 15.38 -5.35
CA GLU A 22 1.30 15.45 -5.98
C GLU A 22 1.86 14.05 -6.17
N PRO A 23 2.32 13.68 -7.38
CA PRO A 23 3.21 12.55 -7.57
C PRO A 23 4.59 12.95 -7.03
N GLU A 24 4.70 13.20 -5.74
CA GLU A 24 6.00 13.07 -5.09
C GLU A 24 6.33 11.59 -5.19
N LEU A 25 7.18 11.26 -6.16
CA LEU A 25 8.03 10.08 -6.08
C LEU A 25 8.82 10.21 -4.77
N SER A 26 8.20 9.86 -3.65
CA SER A 26 8.91 9.74 -2.38
C SER A 26 9.91 8.63 -2.60
N SER A 27 11.18 8.98 -2.77
CA SER A 27 12.25 8.00 -2.80
C SER A 27 12.26 7.33 -1.43
N GLY A 28 11.79 6.09 -1.37
CA GLY A 28 11.86 5.24 -0.19
C GLY A 28 13.05 4.30 -0.30
N SER A 29 13.84 4.17 0.77
CA SER A 29 14.88 3.15 0.88
C SER A 29 14.38 2.05 1.80
N THR A 30 13.93 0.94 1.21
CA THR A 30 13.33 -0.19 1.92
C THR A 30 13.68 -1.51 1.24
N ASP A 31 13.87 -2.54 2.03
CA ASP A 31 14.09 -3.93 1.60
C ASP A 31 12.89 -4.53 0.84
N MET A 32 11.68 -3.95 0.95
CA MET A 32 10.55 -4.30 0.10
C MET A 32 10.86 -4.07 -1.40
N GLY A 33 11.77 -3.14 -1.71
CA GLY A 33 12.31 -2.96 -3.05
C GLY A 33 12.97 -4.23 -3.58
N ASN A 34 13.81 -4.89 -2.77
CA ASN A 34 14.43 -6.17 -3.12
C ASN A 34 13.39 -7.27 -3.36
N VAL A 35 12.36 -7.35 -2.51
CA VAL A 35 11.25 -8.32 -2.68
C VAL A 35 10.50 -8.08 -3.99
N SER A 36 10.31 -6.81 -4.37
CA SER A 36 9.61 -6.41 -5.58
C SER A 36 10.31 -6.83 -6.88
N HIS A 37 11.58 -7.24 -6.82
CA HIS A 37 12.30 -7.84 -7.94
C HIS A 37 12.07 -9.35 -8.07
N ALA A 38 11.65 -10.02 -7.00
CA ALA A 38 11.50 -11.47 -6.95
C ALA A 38 10.04 -11.90 -7.16
N VAL A 39 9.07 -11.12 -6.68
CA VAL A 39 7.65 -11.46 -6.71
C VAL A 39 6.76 -10.23 -6.91
N PRO A 40 5.54 -10.41 -7.46
CA PRO A 40 4.54 -9.34 -7.51
C PRO A 40 4.34 -8.73 -6.12
N SER A 41 4.46 -7.39 -6.04
CA SER A 41 4.56 -6.67 -4.77
C SER A 41 3.80 -5.33 -4.80
N ILE A 42 3.38 -4.85 -3.63
CA ILE A 42 2.91 -3.46 -3.42
C ILE A 42 3.42 -2.95 -2.07
N GLN A 43 3.69 -1.64 -2.00
CA GLN A 43 4.04 -0.95 -0.76
C GLN A 43 3.23 0.35 -0.67
N PRO A 44 1.93 0.25 -0.32
CA PRO A 44 1.11 1.45 -0.17
C PRO A 44 1.48 2.23 1.09
N MET A 45 1.40 3.54 1.01
CA MET A 45 1.41 4.43 2.17
C MET A 45 -0.02 4.80 2.58
N TYR A 46 -0.21 5.15 3.84
CA TYR A 46 -1.48 5.66 4.36
C TYR A 46 -1.27 6.70 5.47
N ASN A 47 -2.30 7.49 5.75
CA ASN A 47 -2.23 8.61 6.69
C ASN A 47 -2.74 8.12 8.05
N ILE A 48 -2.01 8.47 9.09
CA ILE A 48 -2.34 8.14 10.48
C ILE A 48 -2.89 9.36 11.23
N ASN A 49 -3.52 10.29 10.50
CA ASN A 49 -4.04 11.57 11.00
C ASN A 49 -2.95 12.47 11.58
N THR A 50 -1.85 12.62 10.85
CA THR A 50 -0.72 13.51 11.19
C THR A 50 -0.10 14.16 9.97
N GLU A 51 0.44 15.37 10.17
CA GLU A 51 1.27 16.07 9.18
C GLU A 51 2.78 15.92 9.49
N SER A 52 3.12 15.24 10.59
CA SER A 52 4.52 14.99 10.96
C SER A 52 5.22 14.13 9.92
N LEU A 53 6.48 14.45 9.63
CA LEU A 53 7.32 13.66 8.74
C LEU A 53 7.83 12.39 9.43
N PHE A 54 8.05 11.33 8.64
CA PHE A 54 8.72 10.13 9.13
C PHE A 54 10.09 10.46 9.76
N HIS A 55 10.56 9.60 10.66
CA HIS A 55 11.83 9.78 11.39
C HIS A 55 11.89 10.98 12.34
N THR A 56 10.74 11.43 12.84
CA THR A 56 10.65 12.50 13.86
C THR A 56 10.04 11.97 15.16
N THR A 57 10.33 12.63 16.28
CA THR A 57 9.72 12.31 17.58
C THR A 57 8.21 12.53 17.53
N GLU A 58 7.78 13.54 16.78
CA GLU A 58 6.39 13.89 16.56
C GLU A 58 5.65 12.76 15.84
N PHE A 59 6.26 12.16 14.81
CA PHE A 59 5.66 11.01 14.12
C PHE A 59 5.66 9.74 14.99
N GLN A 60 6.66 9.54 15.86
CA GLN A 60 6.63 8.48 16.86
C GLN A 60 5.41 8.63 17.79
N VAL A 61 5.17 9.83 18.31
CA VAL A 61 4.00 10.11 19.16
C VAL A 61 2.71 9.89 18.39
N ALA A 62 2.60 10.42 17.17
CA ALA A 62 1.42 10.25 16.33
C ALA A 62 1.12 8.78 16.00
N SER A 63 2.16 7.96 15.77
CA SER A 63 2.00 6.52 15.47
C SER A 63 1.44 5.73 16.66
N GLY A 64 1.69 6.18 17.89
CA GLY A 64 1.14 5.59 19.11
C GLY A 64 -0.24 6.13 19.51
N ASP A 65 -0.75 7.14 18.82
CA ASP A 65 -2.01 7.81 19.17
C ASP A 65 -3.22 6.92 18.81
N PRO A 66 -4.28 6.87 19.65
CA PRO A 66 -5.54 6.20 19.31
C PRO A 66 -6.12 6.60 17.94
N LYS A 67 -5.97 7.86 17.52
CA LYS A 67 -6.47 8.34 16.21
C LYS A 67 -5.76 7.69 15.01
N ALA A 68 -4.56 7.13 15.20
CA ALA A 68 -3.84 6.41 14.15
C ALA A 68 -4.39 4.99 13.95
N GLN A 69 -5.12 4.43 14.93
CA GLN A 69 -5.47 3.01 14.94
C GLN A 69 -6.63 2.68 13.99
N ASP A 70 -7.62 3.57 13.86
CA ASP A 70 -8.74 3.39 12.93
C ASP A 70 -8.31 3.29 11.45
N PRO A 71 -7.53 4.25 10.89
CA PRO A 71 -7.03 4.11 9.52
C PRO A 71 -6.11 2.89 9.37
N THR A 72 -5.27 2.59 10.38
CA THR A 72 -4.41 1.39 10.38
C THR A 72 -5.22 0.11 10.25
N LEU A 73 -6.30 -0.03 11.02
CA LEU A 73 -7.17 -1.21 10.99
C LEU A 73 -7.89 -1.34 9.64
N ASN A 74 -8.31 -0.23 9.05
CA ASN A 74 -8.95 -0.24 7.73
C ASN A 74 -7.97 -0.61 6.61
N VAL A 75 -6.73 -0.11 6.64
CA VAL A 75 -5.67 -0.55 5.71
C VAL A 75 -5.35 -2.03 5.89
N ALA A 76 -5.25 -2.52 7.12
CA ALA A 76 -5.00 -3.93 7.40
C ALA A 76 -6.12 -4.83 6.80
N LYS A 77 -7.39 -4.43 6.96
CA LYS A 77 -8.53 -5.11 6.33
C LYS A 77 -8.46 -5.07 4.80
N ALA A 78 -8.06 -3.94 4.21
CA ALA A 78 -7.88 -3.83 2.76
C ALA A 78 -6.81 -4.81 2.26
N MET A 79 -5.65 -4.88 2.92
CA MET A 79 -4.59 -5.83 2.58
C MET A 79 -5.05 -7.29 2.70
N ALA A 80 -5.81 -7.63 3.75
CA ALA A 80 -6.38 -8.96 3.91
C ALA A 80 -7.39 -9.32 2.81
N MET A 81 -8.22 -8.36 2.38
CA MET A 81 -9.15 -8.56 1.27
C MET A 81 -8.45 -8.76 -0.07
N ILE A 82 -7.30 -8.10 -0.31
CA ILE A 82 -6.47 -8.36 -1.49
C ILE A 82 -5.95 -9.79 -1.46
N ALA A 83 -5.38 -10.24 -0.34
CA ALA A 83 -4.89 -11.61 -0.20
C ALA A 83 -6.03 -12.62 -0.46
N LEU A 84 -7.21 -12.38 0.11
CA LEU A 84 -8.40 -13.21 -0.13
C LEU A 84 -8.81 -13.24 -1.61
N LYS A 85 -8.79 -12.07 -2.28
CA LYS A 85 -9.09 -11.97 -3.71
C LYS A 85 -8.08 -12.75 -4.56
N LEU A 86 -6.79 -12.67 -4.25
CA LEU A 86 -5.74 -13.43 -4.94
C LEU A 86 -5.90 -14.94 -4.74
N MET A 87 -6.24 -15.39 -3.53
CA MET A 87 -6.44 -16.81 -3.22
C MET A 87 -7.71 -17.39 -3.85
N ARG A 88 -8.79 -16.60 -3.92
CA ARG A 88 -10.10 -17.07 -4.40
C ARG A 88 -10.34 -16.88 -5.89
N CYS A 89 -9.55 -16.04 -6.56
CA CYS A 89 -9.73 -15.68 -7.96
C CYS A 89 -8.43 -15.93 -8.74
N PRO A 90 -8.23 -17.15 -9.28
CA PRO A 90 -7.01 -17.53 -9.99
C PRO A 90 -6.64 -16.57 -11.12
N GLU A 91 -7.63 -16.00 -11.80
CA GLU A 91 -7.45 -15.01 -12.87
C GLU A 91 -6.83 -13.70 -12.36
N THR A 92 -7.15 -13.30 -11.12
CA THR A 92 -6.57 -12.10 -10.50
C THR A 92 -5.10 -12.33 -10.15
N LEU A 93 -4.77 -13.51 -9.63
CA LEU A 93 -3.39 -13.89 -9.35
C LEU A 93 -2.56 -14.03 -10.64
N ALA A 94 -3.12 -14.66 -11.68
CA ALA A 94 -2.48 -14.80 -12.97
C ALA A 94 -2.18 -13.44 -13.60
N LYS A 95 -3.14 -12.50 -13.53
CA LYS A 95 -2.93 -11.12 -13.99
C LYS A 95 -1.80 -10.42 -13.22
N ALA A 96 -1.75 -10.54 -11.89
CA ALA A 96 -0.70 -9.92 -11.09
C ALA A 96 0.70 -10.48 -11.41
N LYS A 97 0.80 -11.80 -11.65
CA LYS A 97 2.05 -12.44 -12.08
C LYS A 97 2.50 -11.98 -13.45
N LYS A 98 1.57 -11.91 -14.41
CA LYS A 98 1.86 -11.42 -15.76
C LYS A 98 2.33 -9.97 -15.77
N GLU A 99 1.64 -9.08 -15.04
CA GLU A 99 2.05 -7.68 -14.90
C GLU A 99 3.48 -7.54 -14.35
N PHE A 100 3.84 -8.40 -13.38
CA PHE A 100 5.19 -8.45 -12.83
C PHE A 100 6.23 -8.95 -13.83
N GLU A 101 5.96 -10.06 -14.52
CA GLU A 101 6.84 -10.61 -15.56
C GLU A 101 7.11 -9.58 -16.68
N ASP A 102 6.06 -8.88 -17.12
CA ASP A 102 6.15 -7.84 -18.13
C ASP A 102 7.00 -6.64 -17.68
N ALA A 103 6.97 -6.28 -16.39
CA ALA A 103 7.78 -5.20 -15.81
C ALA A 103 9.26 -5.61 -15.67
N ILE A 104 9.52 -6.82 -15.16
CA ILE A 104 10.90 -7.34 -15.06
C ILE A 104 11.55 -7.46 -16.43
N ALA A 105 10.81 -7.92 -17.45
CA ALA A 105 11.32 -8.05 -18.81
C ALA A 105 11.74 -6.72 -19.46
N LYS A 106 11.14 -5.60 -19.02
CA LYS A 106 11.48 -4.25 -19.52
C LYS A 106 12.70 -3.66 -18.82
N GLY A 107 13.21 -4.31 -17.78
CA GLY A 107 14.20 -3.72 -16.89
C GLY A 107 13.62 -2.46 -16.25
N PHE A 108 12.41 -2.61 -15.68
CA PHE A 108 11.46 -1.61 -15.14
C PHE A 108 10.31 -1.25 -16.09
#